data_AF-A0A2M9P1S7-F1
#
_entry.id   AF-A0A2M9P1S7-F1
#
_cell.length_a   1.000
_cell.length_b   1.000
_cell.length_c   1.000
_cell.angle_alpha   90.00
_cell.angle_beta   90.00
_cell.angle_gamma   90.00
#
_symmetry.space_group_name_H-M   'P 1'
#
loop_
_entity.id
_entity.type
_entity.pdbx_description
1 polymer ?
#
loop_
_entity_poly.entity_id
_entity_poly.type
_entity_poly.pdbx_seq_one_letter_code
_entity_poly.pdbx_strand_id
1 'polypeptide(L)'
;MLTGMKKFFKESSKDLKRIYKLADAVNRLEGEYERCSDQELKRMKDKFKCELDAGKNMSEIQTDAFAVVREASKRVLKLRHHDVQLMGG
;
A
#
# COMPACT_ATOMS: atom_id res chain seq x y z
N MET A 1 -8.21 5.40 36.08
CA MET A 1 -7.41 6.30 35.22
C MET A 1 -6.42 5.52 34.34
N LEU A 2 -5.49 4.74 34.88
CA LEU A 2 -4.45 4.03 34.09
C LEU A 2 -4.95 2.87 33.22
N THR A 3 -6.00 2.17 33.62
CA THR A 3 -6.50 0.97 32.90
C THR A 3 -7.20 1.31 31.58
N GLY A 4 -7.96 2.41 31.55
CA GLY A 4 -8.59 2.93 30.32
C GLY A 4 -7.55 3.40 29.30
N MET A 5 -6.50 4.09 29.78
CA MET A 5 -5.36 4.51 28.95
C MET A 5 -4.64 3.30 28.34
N LYS A 6 -4.34 2.26 29.14
CA LYS A 6 -3.75 1.01 28.63
C LYS A 6 -4.61 0.31 27.57
N LYS A 7 -5.94 0.33 27.71
CA LYS A 7 -6.86 -0.28 26.73
C LYS A 7 -6.83 0.47 25.39
N PHE A 8 -6.84 1.79 25.43
CA PHE A 8 -6.75 2.66 24.24
C PHE A 8 -5.42 2.47 23.48
N PHE A 9 -4.28 2.48 24.18
CA PHE A 9 -2.97 2.21 23.56
C PHE A 9 -2.88 0.79 22.97
N LYS A 10 -3.56 -0.20 23.58
CA LYS A 10 -3.56 -1.58 23.10
C LYS A 10 -4.37 -1.74 21.80
N GLU A 11 -5.48 -1.05 21.62
CA GLU A 11 -6.22 -1.02 20.35
C GLU A 11 -5.43 -0.30 19.26
N SER A 12 -4.94 0.91 19.55
CA SER A 12 -4.06 1.66 18.63
C SER A 12 -2.86 0.81 18.17
N SER A 13 -2.26 0.01 19.06
CA SER A 13 -1.13 -0.86 18.71
C SER A 13 -1.47 -1.98 17.70
N LYS A 14 -2.73 -2.43 17.63
CA LYS A 14 -3.15 -3.48 16.66
C LYS A 14 -3.31 -2.91 15.26
N ASP A 15 -3.92 -1.74 15.16
CA ASP A 15 -4.09 -1.06 13.87
C ASP A 15 -2.75 -0.59 13.34
N LEU A 16 -1.88 -0.03 14.19
CA LEU A 16 -0.50 0.28 13.81
C LEU A 16 0.21 -0.94 13.20
N LYS A 17 0.11 -2.11 13.85
CA LYS A 17 0.71 -3.35 13.36
C LYS A 17 0.17 -3.78 11.99
N ARG A 18 -1.13 -3.59 11.72
CA ARG A 18 -1.72 -3.93 10.41
C ARG A 18 -1.15 -3.02 9.33
N ILE A 19 -1.08 -1.73 9.61
CA ILE A 19 -0.61 -0.73 8.66
C ILE A 19 0.90 -0.88 8.41
N TYR A 20 1.69 -1.22 9.43
CA TYR A 20 3.11 -1.59 9.25
C TYR A 20 3.27 -2.81 8.34
N LYS A 21 2.44 -3.85 8.51
CA LYS A 21 2.47 -5.02 7.63
C LYS A 21 2.14 -4.68 6.17
N LEU A 22 1.23 -3.73 5.95
CA LEU A 22 0.93 -3.24 4.61
C LEU A 22 2.15 -2.55 4.00
N ALA A 23 2.78 -1.62 4.72
CA ALA A 23 3.99 -0.94 4.27
C ALA A 23 5.12 -1.93 3.94
N ASP A 24 5.34 -2.94 4.79
CA ASP A 24 6.30 -4.01 4.56
C ASP A 24 5.96 -4.84 3.31
N ALA A 25 4.68 -5.12 3.07
CA ALA A 25 4.24 -5.85 1.89
C ALA A 25 4.48 -5.03 0.62
N VAL A 26 4.19 -3.72 0.64
CA VAL A 26 4.48 -2.81 -0.46
C VAL A 26 5.99 -2.71 -0.72
N ASN A 27 6.82 -2.61 0.32
CA ASN A 27 8.28 -2.61 0.21
C ASN A 27 8.81 -3.86 -0.51
N ARG A 28 8.24 -5.04 -0.25
CA ARG A 28 8.66 -6.29 -0.91
C ARG A 28 8.37 -6.30 -2.41
N LEU A 29 7.28 -5.68 -2.84
CA LEU A 29 6.89 -5.62 -4.24
C LEU A 29 7.62 -4.54 -5.03
N GLU A 30 8.32 -3.62 -4.37
CA GLU A 30 8.99 -2.49 -5.04
C GLU A 30 9.95 -2.95 -6.14
N GLY A 31 10.76 -3.98 -5.88
CA GLY A 31 11.71 -4.50 -6.86
C GLY A 31 11.07 -5.24 -8.05
N GLU A 32 9.80 -5.63 -7.95
CA GLU A 32 9.04 -6.20 -9.07
C GLU A 32 8.50 -5.07 -9.96
N TYR A 33 7.89 -4.05 -9.36
CA TYR A 33 7.32 -2.92 -10.11
C TYR A 33 8.38 -1.97 -10.67
N GLU A 34 9.56 -1.86 -10.04
CA GLU A 34 10.70 -1.13 -10.58
C GLU A 34 11.16 -1.70 -11.93
N ARG A 35 11.01 -3.03 -12.14
CA ARG A 35 11.35 -3.69 -13.40
C ARG A 35 10.30 -3.49 -14.50
N CYS A 36 9.09 -3.06 -14.16
CA CYS A 36 8.06 -2.81 -15.15
C CYS A 36 8.39 -1.59 -16.01
N SER A 37 8.00 -1.63 -17.28
CA SER A 37 7.98 -0.47 -18.16
C SER A 37 6.84 0.49 -17.80
N ASP A 38 6.92 1.73 -18.27
CA ASP A 38 5.86 2.72 -18.06
C ASP A 38 4.52 2.29 -18.65
N GLN A 39 4.54 1.53 -19.75
CA GLN A 39 3.31 1.00 -20.35
C GLN A 39 2.69 -0.10 -19.47
N GLU A 40 3.52 -0.96 -18.88
CA GLU A 40 3.04 -2.01 -17.97
C GLU A 40 2.46 -1.39 -16.69
N LEU A 41 3.11 -0.39 -16.11
CA LEU A 41 2.56 0.34 -14.96
C LEU A 41 1.23 1.03 -15.28
N LYS A 42 1.08 1.63 -16.45
CA LYS A 42 -0.19 2.23 -16.88
C LYS A 42 -1.31 1.19 -17.00
N ARG A 43 -1.00 0.00 -17.52
CA ARG A 43 -1.98 -1.10 -17.67
C ARG A 43 -2.45 -1.68 -16.33
N MET A 44 -1.72 -1.46 -15.23
CA MET A 44 -2.15 -1.93 -13.91
C MET A 44 -3.48 -1.33 -13.46
N LYS A 45 -3.80 -0.09 -13.86
CA LYS A 45 -5.12 0.51 -13.60
C LYS A 45 -6.24 -0.36 -14.14
N ASP A 46 -6.14 -0.76 -15.41
CA ASP A 46 -7.17 -1.55 -16.07
C ASP A 46 -7.25 -2.95 -15.45
N LYS A 47 -6.09 -3.54 -15.11
CA LYS A 47 -6.02 -4.82 -14.37
C LYS A 47 -6.78 -4.74 -13.03
N PHE A 48 -6.50 -3.75 -12.20
CA PHE A 48 -7.18 -3.61 -10.90
C PHE A 48 -8.67 -3.37 -11.05
N LYS A 49 -9.08 -2.57 -12.05
CA LYS A 49 -10.49 -2.37 -12.34
C LYS A 49 -11.18 -3.69 -12.71
N CYS A 50 -10.59 -4.45 -13.62
CA CYS A 50 -11.12 -5.77 -14.00
C CYS A 50 -11.19 -6.74 -12.81
N GLU A 51 -10.19 -6.74 -11.93
CA GLU A 51 -10.20 -7.58 -10.73
C GLU A 51 -11.33 -7.20 -9.76
N LEU A 52 -11.55 -5.90 -9.53
CA LEU A 52 -12.67 -5.43 -8.71
C LEU A 52 -14.03 -5.76 -9.33
N ASP A 53 -14.17 -5.57 -10.65
CA ASP A 53 -15.39 -5.92 -11.39
C ASP A 53 -15.66 -7.44 -11.36
N ALA A 54 -14.61 -8.26 -11.27
CA ALA A 54 -14.69 -9.71 -11.07
C ALA A 54 -15.03 -10.14 -9.62
N GLY A 55 -15.26 -9.18 -8.71
CA GLY A 55 -15.67 -9.43 -7.33
C GLY A 55 -14.53 -9.52 -6.32
N LYS A 56 -13.30 -9.18 -6.71
CA LYS A 56 -12.17 -9.09 -5.78
C LYS A 56 -12.36 -7.89 -4.83
N ASN A 57 -11.98 -8.04 -3.56
CA ASN A 57 -12.12 -6.95 -2.60
C ASN A 57 -10.99 -5.93 -2.72
N MET A 58 -11.29 -4.68 -2.33
CA MET A 58 -10.30 -3.59 -2.30
C MET A 58 -9.04 -3.94 -1.50
N SER A 59 -9.20 -4.64 -0.36
CA SER A 59 -8.08 -5.07 0.48
C SER A 59 -7.11 -6.03 -0.23
N GLU A 60 -7.60 -6.77 -1.22
CA GLU A 60 -6.80 -7.75 -1.96
C GLU A 60 -5.96 -7.12 -3.07
N ILE A 61 -6.35 -5.93 -3.56
CA ILE A 61 -5.55 -5.17 -4.53
C ILE A 61 -4.74 -4.06 -3.88
N GLN A 62 -5.03 -3.71 -2.62
CA GLN A 62 -4.46 -2.55 -1.94
C GLN A 62 -2.93 -2.53 -1.97
N THR A 63 -2.28 -3.66 -1.65
CA THR A 63 -0.83 -3.75 -1.63
C THR A 63 -0.21 -3.47 -3.01
N ASP A 64 -0.72 -4.12 -4.04
CA ASP A 64 -0.26 -3.94 -5.42
C ASP A 64 -0.51 -2.52 -5.92
N ALA A 65 -1.70 -1.97 -5.64
CA ALA A 65 -2.06 -0.61 -6.01
C ALA A 65 -1.11 0.42 -5.37
N PHE A 66 -0.79 0.27 -4.08
CA PHE A 66 0.14 1.15 -3.39
C PHE A 66 1.57 1.03 -3.93
N ALA A 67 2.01 -0.18 -4.28
CA ALA A 67 3.32 -0.38 -4.90
C ALA A 67 3.42 0.28 -6.29
N VAL A 68 2.38 0.12 -7.12
CA VAL A 68 2.30 0.78 -8.44
C VAL A 68 2.29 2.31 -8.30
N VAL A 69 1.52 2.86 -7.37
CA VAL A 69 1.47 4.32 -7.12
C VAL A 69 2.82 4.84 -6.61
N ARG A 70 3.50 4.09 -5.73
CA ARG A 70 4.84 4.44 -5.26
C ARG A 70 5.83 4.53 -6.42
N GLU A 71 5.86 3.51 -7.28
CA GLU A 71 6.76 3.48 -8.43
C GLU A 71 6.42 4.57 -9.45
N ALA A 72 5.14 4.81 -9.72
CA ALA A 72 4.70 5.91 -10.57
C ALA A 72 5.16 7.28 -10.04
N SER A 73 5.02 7.53 -8.72
CA SER A 73 5.51 8.75 -8.08
C SER A 73 7.03 8.89 -8.17
N LYS A 74 7.77 7.79 -7.94
CA LYS A 74 9.24 7.76 -8.08
C LYS A 74 9.66 8.13 -9.52
N ARG A 75 8.93 7.70 -10.54
CA ARG A 75 9.23 8.01 -11.95
C ARG A 75 8.87 9.44 -12.34
N VAL A 76 7.65 9.87 -12.00
CA VAL A 76 7.06 11.13 -12.47
C VAL A 76 7.52 12.31 -11.61
N LEU A 77 7.43 12.18 -10.29
CA LEU A 77 7.71 13.26 -9.34
C LEU A 77 9.14 13.19 -8.78
N LYS A 78 9.87 12.10 -9.06
CA LYS A 78 11.18 11.80 -8.44
C LYS A 78 11.10 11.68 -6.92
N LEU A 79 9.92 11.38 -6.38
CA LEU A 79 9.66 11.19 -4.96
C LEU A 79 9.19 9.77 -4.70
N ARG A 80 10.00 9.00 -3.97
CA ARG A 80 9.59 7.71 -3.42
C ARG A 80 8.80 7.97 -2.13
N HIS A 81 7.55 7.55 -2.08
CA HIS A 81 6.75 7.63 -0.85
C HIS A 81 7.50 7.00 0.31
N HIS A 82 7.55 7.65 1.46
CA HIS A 82 8.07 7.09 2.70
C HIS A 82 7.07 6.07 3.27
N ASP A 83 7.56 5.15 4.10
CA ASP A 83 6.72 4.09 4.66
C ASP A 83 5.59 4.68 5.51
N VAL A 84 5.87 5.72 6.30
CA VAL A 84 4.86 6.45 7.09
C VAL A 84 3.79 7.13 6.22
N GLN A 85 4.10 7.47 4.96
CA GLN A 85 3.10 8.02 4.03
C GLN A 85 2.18 6.92 3.50
N LEU A 86 2.73 5.72 3.22
CA LEU A 86 1.91 4.55 2.89
C LEU A 86 1.04 4.14 4.08
N MET A 87 1.53 4.34 5.30
CA MET A 87 0.78 4.05 6.51
C MET A 87 -0.42 4.99 6.74
N GLY A 88 -0.39 6.19 6.17
CA GLY A 88 -1.48 7.17 6.31
C GLY A 88 -2.51 7.18 5.17
N GLY A 89 -2.26 6.43 4.10
CA GLY A 89 -3.07 6.43 2.87
C GLY A 89 -4.21 5.44 2.85
#